data_AF-W1XWV8-F1
#
_entry.id   AF-W1XWV8-F1
#
_cell.length_a   1.000
_cell.length_b   1.000
_cell.length_c   1.000
_cell.angle_alpha   90.00
_cell.angle_beta   90.00
_cell.angle_gamma   90.00
#
_symmetry.space_group_name_H-M   'P 1'
#
loop_
_entity.id
_entity.type
_entity.pdbx_description
1 polymer ?
#
loop_
_entity_poly.entity_id
_entity_poly.type
_entity_poly.pdbx_seq_one_letter_code
_entity_poly.pdbx_strand_id
1 'polypeptide(L)' 'EAVERARKFGIEVFNVFLSQEPITEDIEQTIHNIYGQFALFVEGVEHLPSHLSPLLKKLLLKSL' A
#
# COMPACT_ATOMS: atom_id res chain seq x y z
N GLU A 1 -5.52 -13.97 5.63
CA GLU A 1 -5.02 -14.35 6.97
C GLU A 1 -3.71 -13.68 7.40
N ALA A 2 -2.62 -13.69 6.62
CA ALA A 2 -1.32 -13.17 7.08
C ALA A 2 -1.34 -11.68 7.45
N VAL A 3 -1.99 -10.86 6.62
CA VAL A 3 -2.16 -9.42 6.86
C VAL A 3 -2.95 -9.14 8.14
N GLU A 4 -4.05 -9.85 8.35
CA GLU A 4 -4.87 -9.70 9.56
C GLU A 4 -4.13 -10.15 10.82
N ARG A 5 -3.38 -11.26 10.75
CA ARG A 5 -2.54 -11.71 11.87
C ARG A 5 -1.47 -10.68 12.19
N ALA A 6 -0.74 -10.17 11.20
CA ALA A 6 0.26 -9.12 11.40
C ALA A 6 -0.36 -7.88 12.07
N ARG A 7 -1.53 -7.42 11.61
CA ARG A 7 -2.26 -6.32 12.25
C ARG A 7 -2.66 -6.63 13.70
N LYS A 8 -3.07 -7.86 14.01
CA LYS A 8 -3.35 -8.30 15.40
C LYS A 8 -2.12 -8.28 16.30
N PHE A 9 -0.92 -8.42 15.74
CA PHE A 9 0.35 -8.26 16.47
C PHE A 9 0.84 -6.80 16.52
N GLY A 10 0.02 -5.82 16.10
CA GLY A 10 0.41 -4.41 16.07
C GLY A 10 1.37 -4.06 14.93
N ILE A 11 1.56 -4.96 13.97
CA ILE A 11 2.39 -4.72 12.79
C ILE A 11 1.53 -4.00 11.76
N GLU A 12 1.89 -2.75 11.42
CA GLU A 12 1.24 -2.03 10.33
C GLU A 12 1.64 -2.66 8.99
N VAL A 13 0.63 -3.02 8.19
CA VAL A 13 0.80 -3.61 6.86
C VAL A 13 0.17 -2.71 5.81
N PHE A 14 1.01 -2.29 4.86
CA PHE A 14 0.63 -1.48 3.70
C PHE A 14 0.67 -2.36 2.45
N ASN A 15 -0.44 -2.45 1.72
CA ASN A 15 -0.44 -3.09 0.41
C ASN A 15 -0.01 -2.04 -0.61
N VAL A 16 0.95 -2.40 -1.47
CA VAL A 16 1.38 -1.56 -2.58
C VAL A 16 1.23 -2.36 -3.85
N PHE A 17 0.47 -1.81 -4.79
CA PHE A 17 0.36 -2.32 -6.14
C PHE A 17 1.21 -1.43 -7.05
N LEU A 18 2.25 -2.02 -7.63
CA LEU A 18 3.20 -1.34 -8.49
C LEU A 18 3.02 -1.85 -9.92
N SER A 19 2.73 -0.94 -10.85
CA SER A 19 2.55 -1.25 -12.26
C SER A 19 3.43 -0.33 -13.10
N GLN A 20 4.05 -0.87 -14.15
CA GLN A 20 4.77 -0.05 -15.14
C GLN A 20 3.81 0.50 -16.22
N GLU A 21 2.58 0.00 -16.24
CA GLU A 21 1.50 0.43 -17.13
C GLU A 21 0.45 1.23 -16.35
N PRO A 22 -0.32 2.10 -17.03
CA PRO A 22 -1.44 2.81 -16.40
C PRO A 22 -2.39 1.84 -15.72
N ILE A 23 -2.75 2.15 -14.46
CA ILE A 23 -3.66 1.36 -13.66
C ILE A 23 -5.06 1.85 -14.00
N THR A 24 -5.81 1.00 -14.68
CA THR A 24 -7.20 1.28 -15.06
C THR A 24 -8.15 0.98 -13.90
N GLU A 25 -9.35 1.56 -13.94
CA GLU A 25 -10.40 1.34 -12.92
C GLU A 25 -10.74 -0.16 -12.76
N ASP A 26 -10.75 -0.93 -13.84
CA ASP A 26 -10.98 -2.38 -13.80
C ASP A 26 -9.89 -3.12 -13.00
N ILE A 27 -8.63 -2.69 -13.15
CA ILE A 27 -7.49 -3.23 -12.40
C ILE A 27 -7.59 -2.82 -10.94
N GLU A 28 -7.91 -1.56 -10.64
CA GLU A 28 -8.12 -1.09 -9.26
C GLU A 28 -9.22 -1.90 -8.56
N GLN A 29 -10.36 -2.07 -9.23
CA GLN A 29 -11.50 -2.83 -8.71
C GLN A 29 -11.11 -4.28 -8.42
N THR A 30 -10.34 -4.89 -9.33
CA THR A 30 -9.84 -6.26 -9.16
C THR A 30 -8.92 -6.37 -7.95
N ILE A 31 -7.96 -5.45 -7.80
CA ILE A 31 -7.03 -5.43 -6.68
C ILE A 31 -7.77 -5.17 -5.36
N HIS A 32 -8.77 -4.29 -5.36
CA HIS A 32 -9.60 -4.03 -4.18
C HIS A 32 -10.41 -5.25 -3.75
N ASN A 33 -10.91 -6.04 -4.70
CA ASN A 33 -11.64 -7.27 -4.39
C ASN A 33 -10.72 -8.35 -3.77
N ILE A 34 -9.43 -8.36 -4.13
CA ILE A 34 -8.47 -9.37 -3.66
C ILE A 34 -7.81 -8.96 -2.33
N TYR A 35 -7.39 -7.70 -2.22
CA TYR A 35 -6.56 -7.20 -1.11
C TYR A 35 -7.28 -6.21 -0.18
N GLY A 36 -8.54 -5.86 -0.50
CA GLY A 36 -9.35 -4.91 0.24
C GLY A 36 -9.12 -3.45 -0.18
N GLN A 37 -9.81 -2.53 0.51
CA GLN A 37 -9.78 -1.10 0.18
C GLN A 37 -8.45 -0.39 0.46
N PHE A 38 -7.56 -1.00 1.25
CA PHE A 38 -6.30 -0.37 1.65
C PHE A 38 -5.16 -0.87 0.78
N ALA A 39 -5.08 -0.36 -0.45
CA ALA A 39 -3.96 -0.56 -1.36
C ALA A 39 -3.48 0.79 -1.90
N LEU A 40 -2.16 0.97 -1.91
CA LEU A 40 -1.50 2.09 -2.56
C LEU A 40 -1.21 1.69 -4.01
N PHE A 41 -1.78 2.40 -4.96
CA PHE A 41 -1.48 2.22 -6.37
C PHE A 41 -0.34 3.14 -6.78
N VAL A 42 0.66 2.58 -7.46
CA VAL A 42 1.83 3.30 -7.93
C VAL A 42 2.08 2.89 -9.38
N GLU A 43 1.98 3.87 -10.27
CA GLU A 43 2.38 3.72 -11.67
C GLU A 43 3.85 4.13 -11.79
N GLY A 44 4.74 3.22 -12.17
CA GLY A 44 6.18 3.48 -12.27
C GLY A 44 6.93 3.36 -10.94
N VAL A 45 8.00 2.54 -10.92
CA VAL A 45 8.89 2.35 -9.76
C VAL A 45 9.47 3.68 -9.26
N GLU A 46 9.71 4.63 -10.16
CA GLU A 46 10.22 5.96 -9.86
C GLU A 46 9.30 6.78 -8.95
N HIS A 47 8.01 6.50 -8.94
CA HIS A 47 7.05 7.20 -8.07
C HIS A 47 6.98 6.55 -6.69
N LEU A 48 7.40 5.30 -6.52
CA LEU A 48 7.33 4.61 -5.23
C LEU A 48 7.94 5.42 -4.05
N PRO A 49 9.12 6.07 -4.18
CA PRO A 49 9.67 6.88 -3.10
C PRO A 49 8.80 8.07 -2.69
N SER A 50 8.10 8.70 -3.64
CA SER A 50 7.26 9.88 -3.35
C SER A 50 6.01 9.49 -2.54
N HIS A 51 5.48 8.29 -2.77
CA HIS A 51 4.34 7.76 -2.02
C HIS A 51 4.74 7.15 -0.66
N LEU A 52 5.91 6.49 -0.58
CA LEU A 52 6.38 5.87 0.66
C LEU A 52 6.97 6.87 1.66
N SER A 53 7.67 7.91 1.22
CA SER A 53 8.35 8.85 2.13
C SER A 53 7.41 9.52 3.14
N PRO A 54 6.20 9.99 2.78
CA PRO A 54 5.23 10.53 3.73
C PRO A 54 4.73 9.48 4.73
N LEU A 55 4.55 8.24 4.29
CA LEU A 55 4.11 7.13 5.16
C LEU A 55 5.19 6.82 6.20
N LEU A 56 6.45 6.68 5.76
CA LEU A 56 7.59 6.47 6.65
C LEU A 56 7.74 7.62 7.65
N LYS A 57 7.55 8.87 7.22
CA LYS A 57 7.57 10.03 8.13
C LYS A 57 6.46 9.96 9.18
N LYS A 58 5.24 9.58 8.80
CA LYS A 58 4.13 9.36 9.75
C LYS A 58 4.45 8.27 10.76
N LEU A 59 5.06 7.17 10.32
CA LEU A 59 5.47 6.06 11.20
C LEU A 59 6.54 6.50 12.20
N LEU A 60 7.56 7.23 11.74
CA LEU A 60 8.61 7.78 12.60
C LEU A 60 8.02 8.70 13.68
N LEU A 61 7.08 9.58 13.30
CA LEU A 61 6.42 10.47 14.26
C LEU A 61 5.51 9.74 15.25
N LYS A 62 4.88 8.64 14.86
CA LYS A 62 4.09 7.78 15.77
C LYS A 62 4.94 7.00 16.77
N SER A 63 6.23 6.79 16.45
CA SER A 63 7.16 6.04 17.29
C SER A 63 7.80 6.89 18.39
N LEU A 64 7.65 8.21 18.34
CA LEU A 64 8.16 9.19 19.31
C LEU A 64 7.06 9.55 20.31
#